data_AF-A0A024U545-F1
#
_entry.id   AF-A0A024U545-F1
#
_cell.length_a   1.000
_cell.length_b   1.000
_cell.length_c   1.000
_cell.angle_alpha   90.00
_cell.angle_beta   90.00
_cell.angle_gamma   90.00
#
_symmetry.space_group_name_H-M   'P 1'
#
loop_
_entity.id
_entity.type
_entity.pdbx_description
1 polymer ?
#
loop_
_entity_poly.entity_id
_entity_poly.type
_entity_poly.pdbx_seq_one_letter_code
_entity_poly.pdbx_strand_id
1 'polypeptide(L)'
;MDGARYHKRILNPCPTTATSKADIIAWLTSKGVTFESRLTKAELLVTVKANREQLQPIEVIWGIVKNKIACRPSSDMADLERRLKTHFAEVTSSHWVSAHDKCCSFEDAYMEAAENEILALEAEPSEEADGNLLEASSESE
;
A
#
# COMPACT_ATOMS: atom_id res chain seq x y z
N MET A 1 1.60 -13.87 -8.59
CA MET A 1 2.96 -13.59 -9.12
C MET A 1 3.44 -12.21 -8.66
N ASP A 2 4.75 -11.99 -8.70
CA ASP A 2 5.47 -10.80 -8.21
C ASP A 2 5.12 -9.53 -9.01
N GLY A 3 5.58 -8.38 -8.53
CA GLY A 3 5.34 -7.02 -9.04
C GLY A 3 5.44 -6.70 -10.54
N ALA A 4 5.78 -7.66 -11.40
CA ALA A 4 6.14 -7.37 -12.78
C ALA A 4 4.99 -6.72 -13.55
N ARG A 5 5.30 -5.70 -14.37
CA ARG A 5 4.29 -4.89 -15.09
C ARG A 5 3.34 -5.74 -15.94
N TYR A 6 3.84 -6.85 -16.47
CA TYR A 6 3.06 -7.77 -17.30
C TYR A 6 2.14 -8.71 -16.49
N HIS A 7 2.25 -8.72 -15.17
CA HIS A 7 1.41 -9.51 -14.27
C HIS A 7 0.41 -8.67 -13.45
N LYS A 8 0.36 -7.34 -13.62
CA LYS A 8 -0.39 -6.45 -12.70
C LYS A 8 -1.12 -5.29 -13.37
N ARG A 9 -2.35 -5.05 -12.90
CA ARG A 9 -3.02 -3.75 -12.92
C ARG A 9 -2.82 -3.09 -11.55
N ILE A 10 -2.00 -2.04 -11.49
CA ILE A 10 -1.68 -1.36 -10.22
C ILE A 10 -2.68 -0.22 -10.02
N LEU A 11 -3.57 -0.36 -9.03
CA LEU A 11 -4.60 0.65 -8.71
C LEU A 11 -4.12 1.67 -7.66
N ASN A 12 -3.16 1.29 -6.81
CA ASN A 12 -2.54 2.17 -5.81
C ASN A 12 -1.02 2.17 -6.00
N PRO A 13 -0.48 2.99 -6.92
CA PRO A 13 0.96 3.02 -7.16
C PRO A 13 1.69 3.73 -6.01
N CYS A 14 2.72 3.07 -5.49
CA CYS A 14 3.65 3.69 -4.54
C CYS A 14 4.42 4.82 -5.24
N PRO A 15 4.57 6.00 -4.61
CA PRO A 15 5.41 7.08 -5.14
C PRO A 15 6.84 6.61 -5.44
N THR A 16 7.43 7.14 -6.51
CA THR A 16 8.79 6.83 -6.97
C THR A 16 9.63 8.10 -7.09
N THR A 17 10.91 7.95 -7.46
CA THR A 17 11.78 9.10 -7.76
C THR A 17 11.25 9.99 -8.88
N ALA A 18 10.39 9.48 -9.77
CA ALA A 18 9.73 10.26 -10.81
C ALA A 18 8.50 11.05 -10.31
N THR A 19 7.87 10.62 -9.21
CA THR A 19 6.67 11.27 -8.65
C THR A 19 6.98 12.67 -8.13
N SER A 20 6.09 13.64 -8.31
CA SER A 20 6.33 15.02 -7.86
C SER A 20 6.38 15.09 -6.32
N LYS A 21 7.04 16.12 -5.76
CA LYS A 21 7.09 16.30 -4.30
C LYS A 21 5.68 16.50 -3.72
N ALA A 22 4.82 17.24 -4.44
CA ALA A 22 3.43 17.49 -4.04
C ALA A 22 2.62 16.18 -3.98
N ASP A 23 2.75 15.31 -4.98
CA ASP A 23 2.04 14.03 -4.98
C ASP A 23 2.57 13.06 -3.92
N ILE A 24 3.87 13.11 -3.61
CA ILE A 24 4.44 12.35 -2.49
C ILE A 24 3.83 12.80 -1.16
N ILE A 25 3.70 14.12 -0.95
CA ILE A 25 3.04 14.71 0.23
C ILE A 25 1.59 14.27 0.29
N ALA A 26 0.83 14.40 -0.81
CA ALA A 26 -0.57 13.98 -0.87
C ALA A 26 -0.75 12.49 -0.55
N TRP A 27 0.15 11.63 -1.05
CA TRP A 27 0.15 10.20 -0.76
C TRP A 27 0.46 9.90 0.71
N LEU A 28 1.44 10.57 1.32
CA LEU A 28 1.75 10.38 2.74
C LEU A 28 0.58 10.85 3.63
N THR A 29 -0.03 11.98 3.28
CA THR A 29 -1.21 12.50 3.96
C THR A 29 -2.41 11.56 3.83
N SER A 30 -2.67 10.99 2.64
CA SER A 30 -3.78 10.03 2.46
C SER A 30 -3.57 8.73 3.23
N LYS A 31 -2.30 8.39 3.55
CA LYS A 31 -1.94 7.28 4.44
C LYS A 31 -1.93 7.65 5.92
N GLY A 32 -2.29 8.89 6.28
CA GLY A 32 -2.29 9.37 7.67
C GLY A 32 -0.89 9.50 8.28
N VAL A 33 0.17 9.57 7.46
CA VAL A 33 1.56 9.63 7.92
C VAL A 33 1.95 11.08 8.20
N THR A 34 2.41 11.37 9.43
CA THR A 34 2.93 12.68 9.80
C THR A 34 4.39 12.84 9.38
N PHE A 35 4.76 13.99 8.84
CA PHE A 35 6.14 14.32 8.43
C PHE A 35 6.44 15.81 8.58
N GLU A 36 7.71 16.18 8.64
CA GLU A 36 8.10 17.59 8.73
C GLU A 36 7.97 18.30 7.37
N SER A 37 7.41 19.51 7.35
CA SER A 37 7.22 20.29 6.11
C SER A 37 8.54 20.60 5.37
N ARG A 38 9.65 20.69 6.12
CA ARG A 38 10.98 20.99 5.58
C ARG A 38 11.66 19.81 4.88
N LEU A 39 11.12 18.59 4.96
CA LEU A 39 11.75 17.42 4.34
C LEU A 39 11.90 17.60 2.83
N THR A 40 13.06 17.19 2.34
CA THR A 40 13.37 17.09 0.91
C THR A 40 12.60 15.95 0.26
N LYS A 41 12.53 15.95 -1.08
CA LYS A 41 11.92 14.84 -1.83
C LYS A 41 12.58 13.48 -1.50
N ALA A 42 13.90 13.46 -1.29
CA ALA A 42 14.62 12.24 -0.96
C ALA A 42 14.23 11.70 0.43
N GLU A 43 14.14 12.57 1.44
CA GLU A 43 13.71 12.19 2.78
C GLU A 43 12.24 11.73 2.81
N LEU A 44 11.35 12.42 2.07
CA LEU A 44 9.97 11.97 1.92
C LEU A 44 9.87 10.59 1.26
N LEU A 45 10.74 10.27 0.29
CA LEU A 45 10.79 8.92 -0.31
C LEU A 45 11.28 7.85 0.68
N VAL A 46 12.12 8.20 1.66
CA VAL A 46 12.47 7.29 2.77
C VAL A 46 11.22 7.01 3.61
N THR A 47 10.45 8.05 3.94
CA THR A 47 9.18 7.90 4.68
C THR A 47 8.17 7.06 3.90
N VAL A 48 8.02 7.30 2.59
CA VAL A 48 7.17 6.47 1.72
C VAL A 48 7.59 5.01 1.78
N LYS A 49 8.90 4.73 1.68
CA LYS A 49 9.41 3.35 1.70
C LYS A 49 9.14 2.66 3.04
N ALA A 50 9.20 3.38 4.16
CA ALA A 50 8.92 2.85 5.48
C ALA A 50 7.42 2.53 5.68
N ASN A 51 6.55 3.31 5.06
CA ASN A 51 5.09 3.17 5.16
C ASN A 51 4.47 2.41 3.97
N ARG A 52 5.29 1.83 3.11
CA ARG A 52 4.81 0.99 2.02
C ARG A 52 4.40 -0.37 2.55
N GLU A 53 3.13 -0.69 2.33
CA GLU A 53 2.58 -2.00 2.65
C GLU A 53 3.15 -3.06 1.71
N GLN A 54 3.52 -4.20 2.28
CA GLN A 54 4.16 -5.28 1.54
C GLN A 54 3.30 -6.54 1.63
N LEU A 55 2.36 -6.67 0.69
CA LEU A 55 1.40 -7.78 0.57
C LEU A 55 1.99 -9.06 -0.05
N GLN A 56 3.30 -9.12 -0.28
CA GLN A 56 3.93 -10.31 -0.86
C GLN A 56 5.00 -10.81 0.12
N PRO A 57 4.76 -11.92 0.85
CA PRO A 57 5.69 -12.45 1.86
C PRO A 57 7.08 -12.71 1.30
N ILE A 58 7.17 -13.14 0.04
CA ILE A 58 8.43 -13.39 -0.66
C ILE A 58 9.36 -12.17 -0.69
N GLU A 59 8.81 -10.95 -0.80
CA GLU A 59 9.64 -9.73 -0.80
C GLU A 59 10.18 -9.41 0.59
N VAL A 60 9.46 -9.80 1.65
CA VAL A 60 9.94 -9.68 3.04
C VAL A 60 11.12 -10.62 3.25
N ILE A 61 10.97 -11.89 2.84
CA ILE A 61 12.05 -12.89 2.88
C ILE A 61 13.25 -12.45 2.06
N TRP A 62 13.00 -11.98 0.84
CA TRP A 62 14.05 -11.45 -0.03
C TRP A 62 14.73 -10.22 0.58
N GLY A 63 13.97 -9.38 1.29
CA GLY A 63 14.50 -8.25 2.07
C GLY A 63 15.53 -8.68 3.11
N ILE A 64 15.27 -9.77 3.85
CA ILE A 64 16.20 -10.31 4.84
C ILE A 64 17.56 -10.65 4.19
N VAL A 65 17.53 -11.41 3.09
CA VAL A 65 18.75 -11.83 2.38
C VAL A 65 19.47 -10.64 1.74
N LYS A 66 18.73 -9.76 1.05
CA LYS A 66 19.29 -8.55 0.42
C LYS A 66 20.00 -7.65 1.43
N ASN A 67 19.42 -7.44 2.61
CA ASN A 67 20.03 -6.60 3.62
C ASN A 67 21.38 -7.16 4.09
N LYS A 68 21.49 -8.48 4.26
CA LYS A 68 22.78 -9.13 4.61
C LYS A 68 23.83 -8.98 3.50
N ILE A 69 23.42 -9.06 2.23
CA ILE A 69 24.32 -8.83 1.09
C ILE A 69 24.72 -7.34 1.01
N ALA A 70 23.80 -6.41 1.24
CA ALA A 70 24.08 -4.98 1.18
C ALA A 70 25.07 -4.52 2.25
N CYS A 71 25.03 -5.09 3.46
CA CYS A 71 25.96 -4.76 4.54
C CYS A 71 27.43 -5.10 4.23
N ARG A 72 27.67 -6.06 3.34
CA ARG A 72 29.02 -6.41 2.88
C ARG A 72 28.93 -6.78 1.41
N PRO A 73 29.27 -5.92 0.45
CA PRO A 73 29.23 -6.29 -0.96
C PRO A 73 30.14 -7.48 -1.27
N SER A 74 29.77 -8.31 -2.25
CA SER A 74 30.60 -9.44 -2.70
C SER A 74 31.73 -8.97 -3.62
N SER A 75 32.85 -9.67 -3.61
CA SER A 75 34.01 -9.38 -4.47
C SER A 75 33.80 -9.81 -5.92
N ASP A 76 33.12 -10.94 -6.10
CA ASP A 76 32.89 -11.59 -7.38
C ASP A 76 31.58 -12.42 -7.35
N MET A 77 31.23 -13.01 -8.49
CA MET A 77 29.99 -13.76 -8.64
C MET A 77 29.99 -15.07 -7.83
N ALA A 78 31.13 -15.74 -7.69
CA ALA A 78 31.22 -16.98 -6.93
C ALA A 78 31.07 -16.71 -5.42
N ASP A 79 31.63 -15.61 -4.92
CA ASP A 79 31.38 -15.13 -3.56
C ASP A 79 29.93 -14.75 -3.34
N LEU A 80 29.31 -14.03 -4.30
CA LEU A 80 27.88 -13.71 -4.23
C LEU A 80 27.02 -14.97 -4.17
N GLU A 81 27.24 -15.96 -5.04
CA GLU A 81 26.46 -17.20 -5.05
C GLU A 81 26.60 -17.98 -3.73
N ARG A 82 27.83 -18.16 -3.23
CA ARG A 82 28.11 -18.83 -1.95
C ARG A 82 27.38 -18.16 -0.80
N ARG A 83 27.40 -16.83 -0.76
CA ARG A 83 26.76 -16.04 0.30
C ARG A 83 25.26 -16.04 0.22
N LEU A 84 24.69 -15.97 -0.99
CA LEU A 84 23.26 -16.15 -1.20
C LEU A 84 22.82 -17.50 -0.63
N LYS A 85 23.49 -18.61 -1.00
CA LYS A 85 23.19 -19.94 -0.45
C LYS A 85 23.24 -19.97 1.07
N THR A 86 24.27 -19.35 1.66
CA THR A 86 24.44 -19.26 3.12
C THR A 86 23.27 -18.52 3.77
N HIS A 87 22.94 -17.32 3.29
CA HIS A 87 21.89 -16.50 3.89
C HIS A 87 20.49 -17.05 3.65
N PHE A 88 20.25 -17.72 2.51
CA PHE A 88 19.00 -18.45 2.29
C PHE A 88 18.84 -19.63 3.25
N ALA A 89 19.92 -20.35 3.58
CA ALA A 89 19.86 -21.44 4.56
C ALA A 89 19.53 -20.95 5.99
N GLU A 90 19.79 -19.69 6.29
CA GLU A 90 19.43 -19.05 7.57
C GLU A 90 17.94 -18.63 7.63
N VAL A 91 17.21 -18.64 6.50
CA VAL A 91 15.79 -18.32 6.48
C VAL A 91 14.98 -19.51 6.99
N THR A 92 14.50 -19.40 8.22
CA THR A 92 13.65 -20.40 8.88
C THR A 92 12.15 -20.20 8.59
N SER A 93 11.33 -21.20 8.95
CA SER A 93 9.86 -21.13 8.88
C SER A 93 9.26 -19.95 9.67
N SER A 94 9.87 -19.55 10.80
CA SER A 94 9.38 -18.42 11.59
C SER A 94 9.42 -17.09 10.83
N HIS A 95 10.42 -16.90 9.95
CA HIS A 95 10.47 -15.73 9.07
C HIS A 95 9.31 -15.73 8.08
N TRP A 96 8.96 -16.90 7.54
CA TRP A 96 7.84 -17.06 6.61
C TRP A 96 6.50 -16.80 7.29
N VAL A 97 6.29 -17.35 8.48
CA VAL A 97 5.08 -17.10 9.28
C VAL A 97 4.96 -15.61 9.59
N SER A 98 6.03 -14.98 10.08
CA SER A 98 6.01 -13.53 10.37
C SER A 98 5.72 -12.68 9.11
N ALA A 99 6.26 -13.08 7.96
CA ALA A 99 6.02 -12.40 6.69
C ALA A 99 4.58 -12.58 6.20
N HIS A 100 4.01 -13.77 6.39
CA HIS A 100 2.61 -14.08 6.11
C HIS A 100 1.69 -13.26 7.01
N ASP A 101 1.88 -13.30 8.33
CA ASP A 101 1.04 -12.60 9.30
C ASP A 101 1.05 -11.09 9.06
N LYS A 102 2.20 -10.54 8.67
CA LYS A 102 2.31 -9.14 8.25
C LYS A 102 1.44 -8.86 7.01
N CYS A 103 1.42 -9.74 6.02
CA CYS A 103 0.56 -9.57 4.85
C CYS A 103 -0.92 -9.65 5.24
N CYS A 104 -1.31 -10.64 6.05
CA CYS A 104 -2.68 -10.76 6.56
C CYS A 104 -3.11 -9.50 7.31
N SER A 105 -2.26 -8.93 8.17
CA SER A 105 -2.63 -7.69 8.90
C SER A 105 -2.93 -6.51 7.98
N PHE A 106 -2.28 -6.42 6.82
CA PHE A 106 -2.62 -5.42 5.82
C PHE A 106 -3.90 -5.78 5.08
N GLU A 107 -4.10 -7.05 4.73
CA GLU A 107 -5.32 -7.54 4.08
C GLU A 107 -6.56 -7.29 4.95
N ASP A 108 -6.48 -7.58 6.25
CA ASP A 108 -7.54 -7.33 7.23
C ASP A 108 -7.88 -5.83 7.29
N ALA A 109 -6.87 -4.96 7.36
CA ALA A 109 -7.06 -3.51 7.37
C ALA A 109 -7.72 -2.99 6.07
N TYR A 110 -7.43 -3.61 4.92
CA TYR A 110 -8.10 -3.28 3.67
C TYR A 110 -9.57 -3.69 3.65
N MET A 111 -9.86 -4.90 4.15
CA MET A 111 -11.23 -5.40 4.24
C MET A 111 -12.06 -4.52 5.17
N GLU A 112 -11.54 -4.19 6.36
CA GLU A 112 -12.19 -3.29 7.31
C GLU A 112 -12.41 -1.89 6.70
N ALA A 113 -11.42 -1.33 6.01
CA ALA A 113 -11.56 -0.03 5.36
C ALA A 113 -12.65 -0.03 4.26
N ALA A 114 -12.70 -1.10 3.45
CA ALA A 114 -13.71 -1.25 2.40
C ALA A 114 -15.12 -1.45 2.98
N GLU A 115 -15.26 -2.25 4.05
CA GLU A 115 -16.52 -2.45 4.76
C GLU A 115 -17.04 -1.13 5.35
N ASN A 116 -16.15 -0.33 5.96
CA ASN A 116 -16.49 0.98 6.50
C ASN A 116 -16.93 1.96 5.40
N GLU A 117 -16.30 1.92 4.22
CA GLU A 117 -16.69 2.73 3.06
C GLU A 117 -18.09 2.34 2.54
N ILE A 118 -18.37 1.05 2.43
CA ILE A 118 -19.70 0.53 2.03
C ILE A 118 -20.76 0.98 3.03
N LEU A 119 -20.51 0.81 4.33
CA LEU A 119 -21.44 1.19 5.39
C LEU A 119 -21.74 2.70 5.38
N ALA A 120 -20.72 3.54 5.09
CA ALA A 120 -20.91 4.97 4.97
C ALA A 120 -21.84 5.35 3.81
N LEU A 121 -21.74 4.66 2.68
CA LEU A 121 -22.61 4.88 1.51
C LEU A 121 -24.05 4.41 1.74
N GLU A 122 -24.26 3.33 2.50
CA GLU A 122 -25.60 2.82 2.84
C GLU A 122 -26.32 3.69 3.89
N ALA A 123 -25.58 4.47 4.67
CA ALA A 123 -26.12 5.36 5.69
C ALA A 123 -26.63 6.72 5.13
N GLU A 124 -26.35 7.04 3.87
CA GLU A 124 -26.90 8.21 3.19
C GLU A 124 -28.40 7.99 2.90
N PRO A 125 -29.33 8.78 3.49
CA PRO A 125 -30.75 8.62 3.24
C PRO A 125 -31.07 8.99 1.79
N SER A 126 -31.81 8.13 1.09
CA SER A 126 -32.40 8.44 -0.21
C SER A 126 -33.32 9.66 -0.10
N GLU A 127 -32.89 10.83 -0.56
CA GLU A 127 -33.78 11.98 -0.82
C GLU A 127 -34.65 11.70 -2.06
N GLU A 128 -35.60 10.78 -1.94
CA GLU A 128 -36.65 10.55 -2.95
C GLU A 128 -37.96 10.24 -2.21
N ALA A 129 -38.48 11.21 -1.46
CA ALA A 129 -39.85 11.20 -0.99
C ALA A 129 -40.29 12.62 -0.57
N ASP A 130 -40.42 13.54 -1.52
CA ASP A 130 -41.38 14.62 -1.35
C ASP A 130 -42.43 14.54 -2.45
N GLY A 131 -43.43 13.71 -2.18
CA GLY A 131 -44.66 13.69 -2.92
C GLY A 131 -45.45 14.95 -2.58
N ASN A 132 -45.28 16.02 -3.38
CA ASN A 132 -46.16 17.17 -3.25
C ASN A 132 -47.50 16.90 -3.95
N LEU A 133 -48.44 16.58 -3.08
CA LEU A 133 -49.87 16.44 -3.20
C LEU A 133 -50.53 17.80 -3.51
N LEU A 134 -51.34 17.84 -4.57
CA LEU A 134 -52.42 18.81 -4.87
C LEU A 134 -52.03 20.27 -5.19
N GLU A 135 -52.27 20.68 -6.43
CA GLU A 135 -53.05 21.91 -6.65
C GLU A 135 -54.03 21.71 -7.80
N ALA A 136 -55.26 22.13 -7.52
CA ALA A 136 -56.49 21.74 -8.19
C ALA A 136 -56.65 22.39 -9.57
N SER A 137 -57.33 21.67 -10.46
CA SER A 137 -58.09 22.25 -11.55
C SER A 137 -59.02 23.36 -11.04
N SER A 138 -59.04 24.52 -11.71
CA SER A 138 -60.28 25.04 -12.29
C SER A 138 -60.00 26.17 -13.28
N GLU A 139 -60.50 25.99 -14.50
CA GLU A 139 -60.83 27.01 -15.50
C GLU A 139 -61.53 28.24 -14.92
N SER A 140 -61.35 29.43 -15.51
CA SER A 140 -62.36 30.06 -16.39
C SER A 140 -61.86 31.35 -17.07
N GLU A 141 -62.20 31.42 -18.36
CA GLU A 141 -62.37 32.53 -19.35
C GLU A 141 -61.76 33.93 -19.13
#